data_AF-A0A9D8CHA4-F1
#
_entry.id   AF-A0A9D8CHA4-F1
#
_cell.length_a   1.000
_cell.length_b   1.000
_cell.length_c   1.000
_cell.angle_alpha   90.00
_cell.angle_beta   90.00
_cell.angle_gamma   90.00
#
_symmetry.space_group_name_H-M   'P 1'
#
loop_
_entity.id
_entity.type
_entity.pdbx_description
1 polymer ?
#
loop_
_entity_poly.entity_id
_entity_poly.type
_entity_poly.pdbx_seq_one_letter_code
_entity_poly.pdbx_strand_id
1 'polypeptide(L)'
;MSPARRFWLIFAAVASLWILGGGVYGAVTWPAAVARVNAEFEASRRDCVSRYPVPARRKRCIDLHEIVRNGNWNQALFERALIAAGPPAFALVVVLLVRIYRRLR
;
A
#
# COMPACT_ATOMS: atom_id res chain seq x y z
N MET A 1 -19.10 -18.61 -27.76
CA MET A 1 -18.88 -17.74 -26.57
C MET A 1 -19.20 -16.30 -26.97
N SER A 2 -20.05 -15.58 -26.23
CA SER A 2 -20.46 -14.22 -26.62
C SER A 2 -19.30 -13.22 -26.58
N PRO A 3 -19.29 -12.17 -27.42
CA PRO A 3 -18.24 -11.15 -27.43
C PRO A 3 -18.11 -10.44 -26.07
N ALA A 4 -19.22 -10.23 -25.37
CA ALA A 4 -19.22 -9.67 -24.01
C ALA A 4 -18.50 -10.57 -23.00
N ARG A 5 -18.69 -11.89 -23.08
CA ARG A 5 -18.00 -12.85 -22.19
C ARG A 5 -16.51 -12.92 -22.48
N ARG A 6 -16.10 -12.86 -23.76
CA ARG A 6 -14.68 -12.77 -24.16
C ARG A 6 -14.01 -11.54 -23.59
N PHE A 7 -14.63 -10.36 -23.73
CA PHE A 7 -14.11 -9.11 -23.18
C PHE A 7 -13.87 -9.20 -21.66
N TRP A 8 -14.86 -9.69 -20.91
CA TRP A 8 -14.75 -9.78 -19.45
C TRP A 8 -13.66 -10.75 -18.99
N LEU A 9 -13.46 -11.86 -19.70
CA LEU A 9 -12.37 -12.80 -19.41
C LEU A 9 -10.99 -12.16 -19.67
N ILE A 10 -10.83 -11.44 -20.78
CA ILE A 10 -9.58 -10.72 -21.09
C ILE A 10 -9.32 -9.65 -20.03
N PHE A 11 -10.34 -8.86 -19.69
CA PHE A 11 -10.24 -7.85 -18.65
C PHE A 11 -9.81 -8.46 -17.30
N ALA A 12 -10.45 -9.56 -16.89
CA ALA A 12 -10.10 -10.25 -15.65
C ALA A 12 -8.66 -10.79 -15.68
N ALA A 13 -8.22 -11.33 -16.82
CA ALA A 13 -6.85 -11.82 -16.98
C ALA A 13 -5.81 -10.68 -16.87
N VAL A 14 -6.03 -9.56 -17.57
CA VAL A 14 -5.15 -8.40 -17.52
C VAL A 14 -5.14 -7.76 -16.14
N ALA A 15 -6.30 -7.61 -15.50
CA ALA A 15 -6.40 -7.10 -14.13
C ALA A 15 -5.65 -8.00 -13.13
N SER A 16 -5.80 -9.32 -13.27
CA SER A 16 -5.09 -10.28 -12.40
C SER A 16 -3.58 -10.18 -12.60
N LEU A 17 -3.10 -10.10 -13.85
CA LEU A 17 -1.68 -9.91 -14.15
C LEU A 17 -1.14 -8.61 -13.55
N TRP A 18 -1.91 -7.53 -13.61
CA TRP A 18 -1.54 -6.25 -13.01
C TRP A 18 -1.42 -6.34 -11.48
N ILE A 19 -2.44 -6.90 -10.82
CA ILE A 19 -2.46 -7.05 -9.36
C ILE A 19 -1.30 -7.93 -8.90
N LEU A 20 -1.06 -9.06 -9.59
CA LEU A 20 0.05 -9.95 -9.28
C LEU A 20 1.40 -9.26 -9.50
N GLY A 21 1.58 -8.54 -10.61
CA GLY A 21 2.79 -7.78 -10.89
C GLY A 21 3.07 -6.73 -9.82
N GLY A 22 2.07 -5.92 -9.47
CA GLY A 22 2.16 -4.93 -8.39
C GLY A 22 2.44 -5.55 -7.02
N GLY A 23 1.80 -6.68 -6.73
CA GLY A 23 2.00 -7.44 -5.49
C GLY A 23 3.42 -8.00 -5.37
N VAL A 24 3.94 -8.64 -6.44
CA VAL A 24 5.31 -9.16 -6.49
C VAL A 24 6.33 -8.01 -6.34
N TYR A 25 6.15 -6.93 -7.09
CA TYR A 25 7.01 -5.75 -6.98
C TYR A 25 7.02 -5.19 -5.55
N GLY A 26 5.84 -5.06 -4.93
CA GLY A 26 5.71 -4.63 -3.54
C GLY A 26 6.41 -5.57 -2.57
N ALA A 27 6.26 -6.88 -2.74
CA ALA A 27 6.90 -7.89 -1.89
C ALA A 27 8.43 -7.86 -1.99
N VAL A 28 8.99 -7.71 -3.20
CA VAL A 28 10.44 -7.66 -3.43
C VAL A 28 11.06 -6.38 -2.87
N THR A 29 10.37 -5.25 -2.98
CA THR A 29 10.88 -3.94 -2.51
C THR A 29 10.61 -3.68 -1.02
N TRP A 30 9.76 -4.49 -0.38
CA TRP A 30 9.40 -4.33 1.04
C TRP A 30 10.58 -4.41 2.00
N PRO A 31 11.47 -5.42 1.94
CA PRO A 31 12.52 -5.59 2.94
C PRO A 31 13.46 -4.38 3.00
N ALA A 32 13.79 -3.80 1.85
CA ALA A 32 14.65 -2.61 1.78
C ALA A 32 13.98 -1.37 2.39
N ALA A 33 12.69 -1.17 2.14
CA ALA A 33 11.92 -0.07 2.74
C ALA A 33 11.81 -0.24 4.27
N VAL A 34 11.50 -1.45 4.72
CA VAL A 34 11.42 -1.82 6.13
C VAL A 34 12.75 -1.62 6.86
N ALA A 35 13.86 -2.02 6.23
CA ALA A 35 15.19 -1.84 6.81
C ALA A 35 15.51 -0.37 7.08
N ARG A 36 15.14 0.54 6.17
CA ARG A 36 15.33 1.99 6.35
C ARG A 36 14.52 2.52 7.53
N VAL A 37 13.23 2.20 7.58
CA VAL A 37 12.34 2.65 8.67
C VAL A 37 12.82 2.11 10.03
N ASN A 38 13.28 0.86 10.09
CA ASN A 38 13.82 0.28 11.31
C ASN A 38 15.15 0.93 11.73
N ALA A 39 16.02 1.26 10.78
CA ALA A 39 17.27 1.96 11.06
C ALA A 39 17.02 3.35 11.65
N GLU A 40 16.04 4.08 11.11
CA GLU A 40 15.60 5.38 11.66
C GLU A 40 15.04 5.24 13.07
N PHE A 41 14.16 4.25 13.30
CA PHE A 41 13.61 4.01 14.63
C PHE A 41 14.70 3.69 15.66
N GLU A 42 15.67 2.83 15.33
CA GLU A 42 16.77 2.52 16.24
C GLU A 42 17.68 3.73 16.50
N ALA A 43 17.87 4.61 15.51
CA ALA A 43 18.58 5.86 15.71
C ALA A 43 17.81 6.79 16.68
N SER A 44 16.51 6.96 16.47
CA SER A 44 15.64 7.73 17.39
C SER A 44 15.61 7.13 18.80
N ARG A 45 15.61 5.80 18.91
CA ARG A 45 15.66 5.10 20.20
C ARG A 45 16.94 5.38 20.95
N ARG A 46 18.10 5.34 20.29
CA ARG A 46 19.39 5.72 20.89
C ARG A 46 19.40 7.18 21.36
N ASP A 47 18.81 8.08 20.57
CA ASP A 47 18.69 9.51 20.91
C ASP A 47 17.74 9.75 22.10
N CYS A 48 16.60 9.06 22.18
CA CYS A 48 15.72 9.11 23.34
C CYS A 48 16.43 8.63 24.63
N VAL A 49 17.24 7.57 24.52
CA VAL A 49 18.01 7.02 25.66
C VAL A 49 19.04 8.03 26.17
N SER A 50 19.76 8.71 25.27
CA SER A 50 20.78 9.69 25.64
C SER A 50 20.19 10.98 26.21
N ARG A 51 19.05 11.45 25.68
CA ARG A 51 18.40 12.70 26.12
C ARG A 51 17.55 12.55 27.38
N TYR A 52 16.93 11.39 27.60
CA TYR A 52 16.00 11.18 28.71
C TYR A 52 16.51 10.09 29.68
N PRO A 53 17.26 10.48 30.74
CA PRO A 53 17.75 9.52 31.72
C PRO A 53 16.61 8.91 32.54
N VAL A 54 15.53 9.64 32.79
CA VAL A 54 14.36 9.15 33.54
C VAL A 54 13.57 8.12 32.71
N PRO A 55 13.36 6.88 33.21
CA PRO A 55 12.73 5.80 32.44
C PRO A 55 11.33 6.14 31.90
N ALA A 56 10.48 6.82 32.69
CA ALA A 56 9.12 7.17 32.28
C ALA A 56 9.09 8.16 31.10
N ARG A 57 9.98 9.16 31.08
CA ARG A 57 10.09 10.14 29.99
C ARG A 57 10.69 9.50 28.74
N ARG A 58 11.68 8.64 28.92
CA ARG A 58 12.29 7.85 27.85
C ARG A 58 11.27 6.96 27.15
N LYS A 59 10.43 6.25 27.93
CA LYS A 59 9.37 5.40 27.39
C LYS A 59 8.40 6.21 26.52
N ARG A 60 7.92 7.36 27.00
CA ARG A 60 7.06 8.24 26.19
C ARG A 60 7.71 8.68 24.88
N CYS A 61 9.01 9.00 24.89
CA CYS A 61 9.76 9.36 23.68
C CYS A 61 9.78 8.18 22.68
N ILE A 62 10.10 6.97 23.16
CA ILE A 62 10.14 5.76 22.32
C ILE A 62 8.74 5.42 21.78
N ASP A 63 7.71 5.46 22.63
CA ASP A 63 6.32 5.16 22.25
C ASP A 63 5.85 6.11 21.12
N LEU A 64 6.23 7.39 21.17
CA LEU A 64 5.91 8.35 20.11
C LEU A 64 6.53 7.94 18.76
N HIS A 65 7.83 7.58 18.76
CA HIS A 65 8.50 7.12 17.55
C HIS A 65 7.95 5.77 17.04
N GLU A 66 7.46 4.92 17.94
CA GLU A 66 6.81 3.66 17.57
C GLU A 66 5.46 3.91 16.89
N ILE A 67 4.68 4.88 17.35
CA ILE A 67 3.45 5.31 16.68
C ILE A 67 3.75 5.82 15.27
N VAL A 68 4.76 6.69 15.13
CA VAL A 68 5.18 7.22 13.81
C VAL A 68 5.64 6.09 12.90
N ARG A 69 6.44 5.14 13.41
CA ARG A 69 6.83 3.94 12.67
C ARG A 69 5.59 3.21 12.16
N ASN A 70 4.66 2.84 13.05
CA ASN A 70 3.48 2.08 12.67
C ASN A 70 2.60 2.85 11.66
N GLY A 71 2.50 4.17 11.78
CA GLY A 71 1.85 5.05 10.80
C GLY A 71 2.48 4.94 9.41
N ASN A 72 3.80 5.08 9.32
CA ASN A 72 4.53 4.97 8.06
C ASN A 72 4.36 3.59 7.40
N TRP A 73 4.34 2.53 8.21
CA TRP A 73 4.08 1.17 7.71
C TRP A 73 2.68 1.02 7.13
N ASN A 74 1.66 1.52 7.83
CA ASN A 74 0.28 1.46 7.36
C ASN A 74 0.07 2.29 6.09
N GLN A 75 0.68 3.48 6.02
CA GLN A 75 0.64 4.31 4.82
C GLN A 75 1.29 3.59 3.63
N ALA A 76 2.48 3.03 3.82
CA ALA A 76 3.18 2.30 2.75
C ALA A 76 2.39 1.09 2.26
N LEU A 77 1.74 0.33 3.17
CA LEU A 77 0.84 -0.76 2.80
C LEU A 77 -0.35 -0.26 1.99
N PHE A 78 -0.99 0.83 2.44
CA PHE A 78 -2.14 1.41 1.78
C PHE A 78 -1.79 1.91 0.37
N GLU A 79 -0.69 2.64 0.21
CA GLU A 79 -0.22 3.12 -1.09
C GLU A 79 0.05 1.97 -2.07
N ARG A 80 0.67 0.88 -1.59
CA ARG A 80 0.93 -0.30 -2.42
C ARG A 80 -0.35 -1.03 -2.81
N ALA A 81 -1.30 -1.15 -1.89
CA ALA A 81 -2.62 -1.69 -2.20
C ALA A 81 -3.33 -0.83 -3.25
N LEU A 82 -3.23 0.50 -3.14
CA LEU A 82 -3.79 1.44 -4.10
C LEU A 82 -3.13 1.32 -5.48
N ILE A 83 -1.81 1.15 -5.55
CA ILE A 83 -1.09 0.95 -6.82
C ILE A 83 -1.47 -0.38 -7.48
N ALA A 84 -1.62 -1.45 -6.70
CA ALA A 84 -1.96 -2.77 -7.21
C ALA A 84 -3.42 -2.87 -7.66
N ALA A 85 -4.38 -2.36 -6.86
CA ALA A 85 -5.81 -2.52 -7.11
C ALA A 85 -6.47 -1.31 -7.79
N GLY A 86 -5.86 -0.12 -7.70
CA GLY A 86 -6.43 1.14 -8.18
C GLY A 86 -6.67 1.15 -9.69
N PRO A 87 -5.67 0.89 -10.55
CA PRO A 87 -5.88 0.92 -12.00
C PRO A 87 -6.93 -0.09 -12.49
N PRO A 88 -6.96 -1.37 -12.04
CA PRO A 88 -8.03 -2.30 -12.37
C PRO A 88 -9.42 -1.83 -11.89
N ALA A 89 -9.53 -1.33 -10.67
CA ALA A 89 -10.78 -0.83 -10.12
C ALA A 89 -11.29 0.38 -10.91
N PHE A 90 -10.41 1.33 -11.25
CA PHE A 90 -10.74 2.48 -12.07
C PHE A 90 -11.21 2.07 -13.46
N ALA A 91 -10.49 1.17 -14.12
CA ALA A 91 -10.87 0.67 -15.44
C ALA A 91 -12.25 -0.01 -15.42
N LEU A 92 -12.55 -0.78 -14.37
CA LEU A 92 -13.87 -1.38 -14.18
C LEU A 92 -14.98 -0.32 -14.06
N VAL A 93 -14.76 0.70 -13.23
CA VAL A 93 -15.72 1.80 -13.04
C VAL A 93 -16.00 2.51 -14.38
N VAL A 94 -14.96 2.83 -15.15
CA VAL A 94 -15.10 3.46 -16.47
C VAL A 94 -15.92 2.59 -17.42
N VAL A 95 -15.64 1.29 -17.50
CA VAL A 95 -16.40 0.34 -18.34
C VAL A 95 -17.88 0.30 -17.96
N LEU A 96 -18.19 0.29 -16.66
CA LEU A 96 -19.56 0.29 -16.16
C LEU A 96 -20.29 1.59 -16.50
N LEU A 97 -19.66 2.75 -16.27
CA LEU A 97 -20.23 4.06 -16.59
C LEU A 97 -20.54 4.21 -18.07
N VAL A 98 -19.62 3.80 -18.95
CA VAL A 98 -19.84 3.85 -20.41
C VAL A 98 -21.02 2.96 -20.81
N ARG A 99 -21.17 1.78 -20.20
CA ARG A 99 -22.33 0.91 -20.48
C ARG A 99 -23.64 1.50 -20.03
N ILE A 100 -23.68 2.12 -18.85
CA ILE A 100 -24.88 2.77 -18.32
C ILE A 100 -25.27 3.94 -19.25
N TYR A 101 -24.31 4.79 -19.62
CA TYR A 101 -24.54 5.93 -20.51
C TYR A 101 -25.14 5.49 -21.86
N ARG A 102 -24.61 4.41 -22.46
CA ARG A 102 -25.14 3.85 -23.71
C ARG A 102 -26.54 3.24 -23.62
N ARG A 103 -27.03 2.91 -22.42
CA ARG A 103 -28.39 2.39 -22.21
C ARG A 103 -29.43 3.49 -22.03
N LEU A 104 -28.99 4.68 -21.59
CA LEU A 104 -29.86 5.83 -21.33
C LEU A 104 -30.11 6.68 -22.59
N ARG A 105 -29.40 6.39 -23.68
CA ARG A 105 -29.45 7.11 -24.95
C ARG A 105 -29.99 6.19 -26.03
#